data_AF-A0A6A4AKW3-F1
#
_entry.id   AF-A0A6A4AKW3-F1
#
_cell.length_a   1.000
_cell.length_b   1.000
_cell.length_c   1.000
_cell.angle_alpha   90.00
_cell.angle_beta   90.00
_cell.angle_gamma   90.00
#
_symmetry.space_group_name_H-M   'P 1'
#
loop_
_entity.id
_entity.type
_entity.pdbx_description
1 polymer ?
#
loop_
_entity_poly.entity_id
_entity_poly.type
_entity_poly.pdbx_seq_one_letter_code
_entity_poly.pdbx_strand_id
1 'polypeptide(L)'
;MKWTPLGRRTPACTNLSTRVNGHRYKEHPSSAEDPRVKSSVGFRAFACTLANCSCKRFLYVVAEGAWILRCRCKHRHTDHDPSNKPFVCNKPKCGCSGFDSPWVCNCDHAWSAHRQRRVEKRFDPLRLLQAQCLAPELNAVQRTDLAVSPLDLRPQLH
;
A
#
# COMPACT_ATOMS: atom_id res chain seq x y z
N MET A 1 5.19 12.90 34.92
CA MET A 1 4.67 11.64 34.33
C MET A 1 4.92 11.70 32.83
N LYS A 2 5.90 10.92 32.34
CA LYS A 2 6.32 10.91 30.93
C LYS A 2 5.63 9.73 30.25
N TRP A 3 4.79 10.02 29.26
CA TRP A 3 4.19 9.00 28.39
C TRP A 3 5.15 8.69 27.25
N THR A 4 5.74 7.50 27.26
CA THR A 4 6.46 6.92 26.12
C THR A 4 5.44 6.14 25.28
N PRO A 5 5.27 6.47 23.97
CA PRO A 5 4.36 5.70 23.14
C PRO A 5 5.02 4.38 22.73
N LEU A 6 4.49 3.29 23.26
CA LEU A 6 4.72 1.92 22.82
C LEU A 6 4.47 1.77 21.31
N GLY A 7 5.26 0.90 20.70
CA GLY A 7 5.44 0.71 19.27
C GLY A 7 4.16 0.83 18.44
N ARG A 8 4.31 1.52 17.31
CA ARG A 8 3.33 1.57 16.23
C ARG A 8 3.05 0.14 15.78
N ARG A 9 1.97 -0.44 16.28
CA ARG A 9 1.27 -1.51 15.57
C ARG A 9 0.94 -0.95 14.20
N THR A 10 1.63 -1.40 13.17
CA THR A 10 1.19 -1.18 11.80
C THR A 10 -0.18 -1.81 11.69
N PRO A 11 -1.28 -1.07 11.51
CA PRO A 11 -2.53 -1.71 11.16
C PRO A 11 -2.25 -2.42 9.84
N ALA A 12 -2.47 -3.74 9.83
CA ALA A 12 -2.53 -4.51 8.63
C ALA A 12 -3.77 -4.05 7.87
N CYS A 13 -3.67 -2.89 7.21
CA CYS A 13 -4.66 -2.45 6.24
C CYS A 13 -4.69 -3.53 5.18
N THR A 14 -5.80 -4.25 5.10
CA THR A 14 -6.11 -5.19 4.02
C THR A 14 -6.11 -4.40 2.71
N ASN A 15 -4.94 -4.34 2.06
CA ASN A 15 -4.60 -3.37 1.03
C ASN A 15 -5.31 -3.66 -0.29
N LEU A 16 -6.54 -3.18 -0.43
CA LEU A 16 -7.16 -2.96 -1.74
C LEU A 16 -6.53 -1.70 -2.38
N SER A 17 -5.30 -1.83 -2.86
CA SER A 17 -4.59 -0.76 -3.55
C SER A 17 -5.28 -0.45 -4.88
N THR A 18 -5.98 0.69 -4.94
CA THR A 18 -6.85 1.04 -6.06
C THR A 18 -6.43 2.38 -6.65
N ARG A 19 -6.41 2.48 -7.99
CA ARG A 19 -6.13 3.71 -8.73
C ARG A 19 -7.36 4.61 -8.77
N VAL A 20 -7.19 5.89 -9.13
CA VAL A 20 -8.28 6.80 -9.56
C VAL A 20 -9.31 6.05 -10.40
N ASN A 21 -8.93 5.23 -11.39
CA ASN A 21 -9.87 4.45 -12.21
C ASN A 21 -10.45 3.15 -11.62
N GLY A 22 -10.19 2.80 -10.36
CA GLY A 22 -10.69 1.53 -9.80
C GLY A 22 -9.81 0.31 -10.11
N HIS A 23 -8.71 0.47 -10.87
CA HIS A 23 -7.83 -0.63 -11.24
C HIS A 23 -6.88 -0.99 -10.09
N ARG A 24 -6.60 -2.28 -9.92
CA ARG A 24 -5.71 -2.80 -8.88
C ARG A 24 -4.26 -2.80 -9.35
N TYR A 25 -3.32 -2.74 -8.42
CA TYR A 25 -1.88 -2.79 -8.73
C TYR A 25 -1.47 -3.97 -9.63
N LYS A 26 -2.15 -5.13 -9.51
CA LYS A 26 -1.92 -6.29 -10.37
C LYS A 26 -2.23 -6.08 -11.86
N GLU A 27 -2.87 -4.99 -12.25
CA GLU A 27 -3.10 -4.67 -13.67
C GLU A 27 -2.02 -3.71 -14.22
N HIS A 28 -0.97 -3.43 -13.43
CA HIS A 28 0.08 -2.46 -13.73
C HIS A 28 1.47 -3.09 -13.59
N PRO A 29 1.92 -3.89 -14.57
CA PRO A 29 3.23 -4.56 -14.54
C PRO A 29 4.39 -3.57 -14.46
N SER A 30 5.44 -3.98 -13.75
CA SER A 30 6.63 -3.15 -13.54
C SER A 30 7.67 -3.25 -14.66
N SER A 31 7.74 -4.38 -15.36
CA SER A 31 8.70 -4.61 -16.46
C SER A 31 8.02 -5.20 -17.70
N ALA A 32 8.73 -5.14 -18.83
CA ALA A 32 8.19 -5.57 -20.13
C ALA A 32 8.17 -7.09 -20.29
N GLU A 33 8.97 -7.79 -19.48
CA GLU A 33 9.11 -9.25 -19.44
C GLU A 33 7.99 -9.91 -18.63
N ASP A 34 7.13 -9.12 -17.99
CA ASP A 34 6.01 -9.61 -17.22
C ASP A 34 5.00 -10.34 -18.12
N PRO A 35 4.56 -11.57 -17.78
CA PRO A 35 3.63 -12.36 -18.61
C PRO A 35 2.30 -11.66 -18.93
N ARG A 36 1.92 -10.64 -18.15
CA ARG A 36 0.71 -9.84 -18.38
C ARG A 36 0.88 -8.82 -19.51
N VAL A 37 2.10 -8.55 -19.96
CA VAL A 37 2.42 -7.61 -21.03
C VAL A 37 2.30 -8.32 -22.38
N LYS A 38 1.30 -7.94 -23.17
CA LYS A 38 1.04 -8.55 -24.49
C LYS A 38 2.07 -8.15 -25.56
N SER A 39 2.67 -6.97 -25.42
CA SER A 39 3.69 -6.46 -26.32
C SER A 39 4.64 -5.54 -25.55
N SER A 40 5.94 -5.75 -25.73
CA SER A 40 6.99 -4.89 -25.19
C SER A 40 7.11 -3.57 -25.96
N VAL A 41 6.61 -3.51 -27.20
CA VAL A 41 6.63 -2.31 -28.03
C VAL A 41 5.66 -1.27 -27.47
N GLY A 42 6.19 -0.11 -27.07
CA GLY A 42 5.41 0.95 -26.43
C GLY A 42 5.09 0.68 -24.95
N PHE A 43 5.72 -0.33 -24.34
CA PHE A 43 5.57 -0.60 -22.92
C PHE A 43 5.99 0.59 -22.06
N ARG A 44 5.15 0.93 -21.09
CA ARG A 44 5.46 1.94 -20.07
C ARG A 44 5.29 1.28 -18.72
N ALA A 45 6.36 1.24 -17.95
CA ALA A 45 6.34 0.63 -16.63
C ALA A 45 5.17 1.17 -15.81
N PHE A 46 4.32 0.25 -15.35
CA PHE A 46 3.14 0.46 -14.54
C PHE A 46 2.03 1.29 -15.18
N ALA A 47 2.02 1.41 -16.50
CA ALA A 47 0.79 1.65 -17.24
C ALA A 47 -0.12 0.42 -17.10
N CYS A 48 -1.42 0.61 -17.30
CA CYS A 48 -2.36 -0.52 -17.21
C CYS A 48 -2.32 -1.36 -18.49
N THR A 49 -2.40 -2.68 -18.34
CA THR A 49 -2.47 -3.64 -19.45
C THR A 49 -3.89 -3.94 -19.91
N LEU A 50 -4.91 -3.45 -19.20
CA LEU A 50 -6.30 -3.61 -19.62
C LEU A 50 -6.57 -2.80 -20.89
N ALA A 51 -7.31 -3.42 -21.82
CA ALA A 51 -7.72 -2.80 -23.07
C ALA A 51 -8.47 -1.50 -22.79
N ASN A 52 -8.19 -0.47 -23.59
CA ASN A 52 -8.82 0.85 -23.50
C ASN A 52 -8.67 1.58 -22.14
N CYS A 53 -7.73 1.20 -21.25
CA CYS A 53 -7.45 2.07 -20.10
C CYS A 53 -6.53 3.24 -20.49
N SER A 54 -6.92 4.46 -20.13
CA SER A 54 -6.07 5.66 -20.18
C SER A 54 -5.00 5.73 -19.07
N CYS A 55 -4.72 4.60 -18.44
CA CYS A 55 -3.90 4.53 -17.25
C CYS A 55 -2.40 4.62 -17.53
N LYS A 56 -1.80 5.81 -17.37
CA LYS A 56 -0.35 6.00 -17.60
C LYS A 56 0.55 5.48 -16.47
N ARG A 57 0.06 5.43 -15.23
CA ARG A 57 0.83 5.03 -14.04
C ARG A 57 -0.11 4.63 -12.91
N PHE A 58 0.23 3.60 -12.12
CA PHE A 58 -0.49 3.30 -10.88
C PHE A 58 -0.36 4.43 -9.84
N LEU A 59 -1.51 4.91 -9.34
CA LEU A 59 -1.64 5.87 -8.24
C LEU A 59 -2.34 5.16 -7.08
N TYR A 60 -1.76 5.14 -5.89
CA TYR A 60 -2.39 4.55 -4.70
C TYR A 60 -3.47 5.47 -4.11
N VAL A 61 -4.71 5.00 -4.03
CA VAL A 61 -5.77 5.64 -3.24
C VAL A 61 -5.94 4.84 -1.94
N VAL A 62 -5.88 5.53 -0.80
CA VAL A 62 -6.08 4.91 0.51
C VAL A 62 -7.51 4.35 0.58
N ALA A 63 -7.63 3.13 1.08
CA ALA A 63 -8.90 2.48 1.36
C ALA A 63 -8.77 1.70 2.68
N GLU A 64 -9.78 1.81 3.54
CA GLU A 64 -9.86 1.13 4.83
C GLU A 64 -11.17 0.35 4.90
N GLY A 65 -11.09 -0.97 4.74
CA GLY A 65 -12.27 -1.82 4.59
C GLY A 65 -13.13 -1.39 3.39
N ALA A 66 -14.41 -1.09 3.65
CA ALA A 66 -15.34 -0.58 2.64
C ALA A 66 -15.23 0.94 2.39
N TRP A 67 -14.45 1.67 3.21
CA TRP A 67 -14.28 3.11 3.09
C TRP A 67 -13.16 3.44 2.11
N ILE A 68 -13.50 4.17 1.06
CA ILE A 68 -12.55 4.66 0.07
C ILE A 68 -12.60 6.19 -0.01
N LEU A 69 -11.43 6.80 -0.22
CA LEU A 69 -11.31 8.25 -0.31
C LEU A 69 -12.24 8.83 -1.39
N ARG A 70 -12.89 9.92 -1.02
CA ARG A 70 -13.71 10.75 -1.89
C ARG A 70 -13.01 12.08 -2.14
N CYS A 71 -13.32 12.69 -3.27
CA CYS A 71 -12.92 14.06 -3.57
C CYS A 71 -13.78 15.04 -2.74
N ARG A 72 -13.31 16.28 -2.56
CA ARG A 72 -14.09 17.39 -1.99
C ARG A 72 -15.38 17.68 -2.76
N CYS A 73 -15.43 17.33 -4.04
CA CYS A 73 -16.65 17.35 -4.84
C CYS A 73 -17.63 16.21 -4.50
N LYS A 74 -17.34 15.40 -3.45
CA LYS A 74 -18.12 14.25 -2.94
C LYS A 74 -18.15 13.02 -3.85
N HIS A 75 -17.67 13.14 -5.08
CA HIS A 75 -17.56 12.03 -6.03
C HIS A 75 -16.41 11.07 -5.67
N ARG A 76 -16.53 9.84 -6.17
CA ARG A 76 -15.52 8.79 -5.95
C ARG A 76 -14.29 9.11 -6.79
N HIS A 77 -13.14 8.58 -6.37
CA HIS A 77 -11.92 8.64 -7.16
C HIS A 77 -12.12 8.08 -8.60
N THR A 78 -12.96 7.05 -8.78
CA THR A 78 -13.36 6.49 -10.10
C THR A 78 -14.09 7.44 -11.04
N ASP A 79 -14.62 8.53 -10.49
CA ASP A 79 -15.33 9.53 -11.28
C ASP A 79 -14.39 10.62 -11.82
N HIS A 80 -13.07 10.42 -11.73
CA HIS A 80 -12.07 11.39 -12.18
C HIS A 80 -11.21 10.81 -13.31
N ASP A 81 -10.91 11.61 -14.34
CA ASP A 81 -10.04 11.21 -15.44
C ASP A 81 -8.65 10.92 -14.90
N PRO A 82 -8.11 9.71 -15.11
CA PRO A 82 -6.83 9.37 -14.53
C PRO A 82 -5.67 9.62 -15.51
N SER A 83 -5.95 10.14 -16.70
CA SER A 83 -5.00 10.25 -17.81
C SER A 83 -3.86 11.18 -17.45
N ASN A 84 -4.19 12.31 -16.80
CA ASN A 84 -3.24 13.31 -16.38
C ASN A 84 -3.65 13.94 -15.05
N LYS A 85 -2.66 14.39 -14.26
CA LYS A 85 -2.92 15.31 -13.16
C LYS A 85 -3.49 16.62 -13.74
N PRO A 86 -4.45 17.27 -13.07
CA PRO A 86 -4.85 17.08 -11.66
C PRO A 86 -5.95 16.04 -11.40
N PHE A 87 -6.28 15.19 -12.38
CA PHE A 87 -7.37 14.20 -12.33
C PHE A 87 -8.74 14.86 -12.16
N VAL A 88 -9.22 15.52 -13.21
CA VAL A 88 -10.48 16.29 -13.19
C VAL A 88 -11.67 15.34 -13.10
N CYS A 89 -12.74 15.74 -12.41
CA CYS A 89 -13.95 14.93 -12.31
C CYS A 89 -14.73 14.94 -13.64
N ASN A 90 -15.19 13.77 -14.06
CA ASN A 90 -15.96 13.55 -15.28
C ASN A 90 -17.48 13.60 -15.05
N LYS A 91 -17.94 13.88 -13.82
CA LYS A 91 -19.38 14.00 -13.55
C LYS A 91 -19.94 15.28 -14.16
N PRO A 92 -21.13 15.22 -14.77
CA PRO A 92 -21.77 16.40 -15.33
C PRO A 92 -22.00 17.43 -14.21
N LYS A 93 -21.81 18.71 -14.54
CA LYS A 93 -22.00 19.85 -13.62
C LYS A 93 -21.04 19.88 -12.42
N CYS A 94 -19.96 19.09 -12.43
CA CYS A 94 -18.92 19.15 -11.41
C CYS A 94 -17.79 20.09 -11.84
N GLY A 95 -17.57 21.18 -11.09
CA GLY A 95 -16.54 22.18 -11.39
C GLY A 95 -15.23 22.01 -10.62
N CYS A 96 -14.93 20.82 -10.08
CA CYS A 96 -13.69 20.65 -9.32
C CYS A 96 -12.47 20.65 -10.24
N SER A 97 -11.42 21.37 -9.84
CA SER A 97 -10.18 21.52 -10.61
C SER A 97 -9.31 20.26 -10.62
N GLY A 98 -9.61 19.26 -9.79
CA GLY A 98 -8.86 18.00 -9.70
C GLY A 98 -9.34 17.13 -8.55
N PHE A 99 -8.82 15.91 -8.48
CA PHE A 99 -9.06 15.04 -7.34
C PHE A 99 -8.31 15.57 -6.13
N ASP A 100 -9.05 16.01 -5.12
CA ASP A 100 -8.53 16.44 -3.82
C ASP A 100 -9.40 15.88 -2.71
N SER A 101 -8.81 15.19 -1.73
CA SER A 101 -9.56 14.53 -0.66
C SER A 101 -9.49 15.33 0.64
N PRO A 102 -10.61 15.51 1.38
CA PRO A 102 -10.59 16.15 2.69
C PRO A 102 -9.98 15.26 3.80
N TRP A 103 -9.59 14.03 3.47
CA TRP A 103 -8.96 13.12 4.42
C TRP A 103 -7.59 13.65 4.89
N VAL A 104 -7.36 13.50 6.18
CA VAL A 104 -6.11 13.83 6.86
C VAL A 104 -5.43 12.52 7.24
N CYS A 105 -4.15 12.40 6.90
CA CYS A 105 -3.35 11.23 7.22
C CYS A 105 -3.04 11.17 8.73
N ASN A 106 -2.72 9.99 9.25
CA ASN A 106 -2.27 9.81 10.64
C ASN A 106 -0.95 10.54 10.98
N CYS A 107 -0.32 11.19 9.99
CA CYS A 107 0.80 12.11 10.20
C CYS A 107 0.37 13.59 10.25
N ASP A 108 -0.94 13.86 10.40
CA ASP A 108 -1.58 15.18 10.47
C ASP A 108 -1.44 16.07 9.23
N HIS A 109 -1.00 15.49 8.10
CA HIS A 109 -0.92 16.21 6.83
C HIS A 109 -2.11 15.88 5.91
N ALA A 110 -2.52 16.87 5.13
CA ALA A 110 -3.51 16.69 4.07
C ALA A 110 -3.07 15.65 3.03
N TRP A 111 -4.04 15.01 2.38
CA TRP A 111 -3.77 14.08 1.28
C TRP A 111 -2.83 14.66 0.20
N SER A 112 -3.06 15.93 -0.18
CA SER A 112 -2.28 16.64 -1.20
C SER A 112 -0.80 16.82 -0.86
N ALA A 113 -0.41 16.75 0.43
CA ALA A 113 0.98 16.82 0.87
C ALA A 113 1.76 15.50 0.63
N HIS A 114 1.06 14.41 0.29
CA HIS A 114 1.68 13.10 0.12
C HIS A 114 2.15 12.86 -1.31
N ARG A 115 3.40 12.39 -1.45
CA ARG A 115 3.95 11.88 -2.70
C ARG A 115 4.11 10.37 -2.65
N GLN A 116 3.74 9.71 -3.74
CA GLN A 116 3.93 8.27 -3.85
C GLN A 116 5.34 7.96 -4.35
N ARG A 117 6.07 7.15 -3.58
CA ARG A 117 7.39 6.64 -3.95
C ARG A 117 7.32 5.13 -4.09
N ARG A 118 8.13 4.60 -4.98
CA ARG A 118 8.32 3.16 -5.17
C ARG A 118 9.68 2.79 -4.65
N VAL A 119 9.72 1.68 -3.91
CA VAL A 119 10.92 1.16 -3.30
C VAL A 119 10.88 -0.34 -3.54
N GLU A 120 11.87 -0.83 -4.25
CA GLU A 120 12.11 -2.25 -4.35
C GLU A 120 12.75 -2.72 -3.03
N LYS A 121 12.20 -3.78 -2.46
CA LYS A 121 12.71 -4.37 -1.23
C LYS A 121 12.99 -5.83 -1.49
N ARG A 122 14.19 -6.29 -1.15
CA ARG A 122 14.54 -7.71 -1.18
C ARG A 122 13.91 -8.37 0.04
N PHE A 123 13.02 -9.33 -0.20
CA PHE A 123 12.44 -10.16 0.84
C PHE A 123 13.26 -11.44 0.94
N ASP A 124 13.91 -11.65 2.08
CA ASP A 124 14.62 -12.87 2.42
C ASP A 124 13.85 -13.53 3.57
N PRO A 125 12.99 -14.52 3.29
CA PRO A 125 12.09 -15.09 4.29
C PRO A 125 12.85 -15.67 5.48
N LEU A 126 13.97 -16.34 5.22
CA LEU A 126 14.78 -16.98 6.26
C LEU A 126 15.45 -15.94 7.14
N ARG A 127 16.05 -14.91 6.53
CA ARG A 127 16.68 -13.83 7.28
C ARG A 127 15.66 -13.03 8.10
N LEU A 128 14.46 -12.82 7.58
CA LEU A 128 13.39 -12.12 8.30
C LEU A 128 12.82 -12.97 9.43
N LEU A 129 12.61 -14.27 9.21
CA LEU A 129 12.20 -15.19 10.27
C LEU A 129 13.27 -15.27 11.37
N GLN A 130 14.54 -15.39 11.00
CA GLN A 130 15.64 -15.41 11.94
C GLN A 130 15.72 -14.11 12.73
N ALA A 131 15.57 -12.94 12.08
CA ALA A 131 15.51 -11.66 12.78
C ALA A 131 14.30 -11.57 13.73
N GLN A 132 13.15 -12.13 13.37
CA GLN A 132 11.97 -12.19 14.24
C GLN A 132 12.20 -13.13 15.43
N CYS A 133 12.83 -14.30 15.25
CA CYS A 133 13.16 -15.26 16.31
C CYS A 133 14.29 -14.78 17.24
N LEU A 134 15.11 -13.84 16.78
CA LEU A 134 16.16 -13.21 17.58
C LEU A 134 15.72 -11.87 18.21
N ALA A 135 14.57 -11.32 17.80
CA ALA A 135 14.05 -10.08 18.36
C ALA A 135 13.54 -10.32 19.79
N PRO A 136 14.19 -9.77 20.82
CA PRO A 136 13.84 -10.05 22.22
C PRO A 136 12.41 -9.60 22.55
N GLU A 137 11.92 -8.52 21.93
CA GLU A 137 10.55 -8.00 22.14
C GLU A 137 9.43 -8.87 21.54
N LEU A 138 9.75 -9.80 20.64
CA LEU A 138 8.75 -10.71 20.02
C LEU A 138 8.85 -12.15 20.54
N ASN A 139 9.99 -12.55 21.09
CA ASN A 139 10.20 -13.90 21.68
C ASN A 139 10.08 -13.92 23.19
N ALA A 140 10.00 -12.77 23.86
CA ALA A 140 9.61 -12.71 25.25
C ALA A 140 8.10 -13.00 25.36
N VAL A 141 7.75 -14.28 25.47
CA VAL A 141 6.43 -14.68 25.98
C VAL A 141 6.34 -14.15 27.41
N GLN A 142 5.74 -12.98 27.59
CA GLN A 142 5.42 -12.46 28.92
C GLN A 142 4.15 -13.15 29.42
N ARG A 143 4.27 -14.44 29.74
CA ARG A 143 3.33 -15.11 30.63
C ARG A 143 3.88 -14.96 32.04
N THR A 144 3.19 -14.19 32.85
CA THR A 144 3.61 -13.78 34.20
C THR A 144 3.53 -14.90 35.24
N ASP A 145 3.30 -16.15 34.85
CA ASP A 145 2.91 -17.22 35.77
C ASP A 145 3.67 -18.55 35.64
N LEU A 146 4.52 -18.77 34.64
CA LEU A 146 5.33 -20.00 34.56
C LEU A 146 6.74 -19.73 34.06
N ALA A 147 7.73 -19.97 34.94
CA ALA A 147 9.13 -20.01 34.55
C ALA A 147 9.36 -21.22 33.63
N VAL A 148 9.37 -20.98 32.31
CA VAL A 148 9.74 -21.99 31.31
C VAL A 148 11.22 -21.82 30.98
N SER A 149 11.99 -22.88 31.18
CA SER A 149 13.37 -22.94 30.70
C SER A 149 13.40 -22.96 29.17
N PRO A 150 14.38 -22.30 28.52
CA PRO A 150 14.47 -22.25 27.07
C PRO A 150 14.55 -23.66 26.45
N LEU A 151 13.81 -23.89 25.37
CA LEU A 151 13.92 -25.11 24.58
C LEU A 151 15.29 -25.15 23.88
N ASP A 152 16.16 -26.08 24.29
CA ASP A 152 17.43 -26.35 23.59
C ASP A 152 17.16 -27.25 22.38
N LEU A 153 17.20 -26.66 21.18
CA LEU A 153 16.97 -27.36 19.91
C LEU A 153 18.26 -27.85 19.26
N ARG A 154 19.37 -27.94 20.00
CA ARG A 154 20.60 -28.54 19.47
C ARG A 154 20.39 -30.04 19.20
N PRO A 155 20.80 -30.56 18.03
CA PRO A 155 20.77 -31.99 17.77
C PRO A 155 21.63 -32.71 18.81
N GLN A 156 21.02 -33.66 19.53
CA GLN A 156 21.75 -34.58 20.41
C GLN A 156 22.59 -35.48 19.49
N LEU A 157 23.88 -35.20 19.41
CA LEU A 157 24.84 -36.10 18.76
C LEU A 157 25.01 -37.32 19.68
N HIS A 158 24.59 -38.49 19.19
CA HIS A 158 24.89 -39.80 19.77
C HIS A 158 26.21 -40.33 19.21
#